data_AF-A0A5K1EWB9-F1
#
_entry.id   AF-A0A5K1EWB9-F1
#
_cell.length_a   1.000
_cell.length_b   1.000
_cell.length_c   1.000
_cell.angle_alpha   90.00
_cell.angle_beta   90.00
_cell.angle_gamma   90.00
#
_symmetry.space_group_name_H-M   'P 1'
#
loop_
_entity.id
_entity.type
_entity.pdbx_description
1 polymer ?
#
loop_
_entity_poly.entity_id
_entity_poly.type
_entity_poly.pdbx_seq_one_letter_code
_entity_poly.pdbx_strand_id
1 'polypeptide(L)' 'QLLFSLRHLIPCLRAIVTFGLNALHGRHQVSKSVWGGPWNYTNAYDFIKYTRTKGYKVDSWEF' A
#
# COMPACT_ATOMS: atom_id res chain seq x y z
N GLN A 1 13.73 -1.75 -1.43
CA GLN A 1 14.22 -0.44 -1.95
C GLN A 1 13.24 0.71 -1.69
N LEU A 2 12.01 0.71 -2.23
CA LEU A 2 11.07 1.87 -2.20
C LEU A 2 10.72 2.40 -0.79
N LEU A 3 10.38 1.52 0.16
CA LEU A 3 10.04 1.92 1.54
C LEU A 3 11.21 2.55 2.30
N PHE A 4 12.45 2.17 1.97
CA PHE A 4 13.64 2.66 2.65
C PHE A 4 13.96 4.12 2.25
N SER A 5 13.72 4.50 0.99
CA SER A 5 13.85 5.90 0.54
C SER A 5 12.79 6.80 1.17
N LEU A 6 11.52 6.37 1.25
CA LEU A 6 10.46 7.16 1.88
C LEU A 6 10.75 7.43 3.37
N ARG A 7 11.35 6.46 4.08
CA ARG A 7 11.72 6.61 5.49
C ARG A 7 12.62 7.84 5.76
N HIS A 8 13.52 8.18 4.83
CA HIS A 8 14.42 9.34 5.02
C HIS A 8 13.76 10.68 4.69
N LEU A 9 12.71 10.68 3.86
CA LEU A 9 12.01 11.90 3.44
C LEU A 9 10.94 12.35 4.44
N ILE A 10 10.24 11.40 5.09
CA ILE A 10 9.09 11.69 5.95
C ILE A 10 9.44 12.48 7.23
N PRO A 11 10.57 12.28 7.93
CA PRO A 11 10.88 13.06 9.13
C PRO A 11 11.23 14.53 8.86
N CYS A 12 11.72 14.83 7.65
CA CYS A 12 12.14 16.19 7.28
C CYS A 12 10.96 17.07 6.88
N LEU A 13 9.90 16.45 6.37
CA LEU A 13 8.67 17.11 5.95
C LEU A 13 7.62 16.84 7.04
N ARG A 14 6.92 17.85 7.55
CA ARG A 14 5.71 17.62 8.39
C ARG A 14 4.57 17.07 7.52
N ALA A 15 4.83 16.00 6.78
CA ALA A 15 3.98 15.44 5.74
C ALA A 15 3.01 14.43 6.35
N ILE A 16 1.77 14.52 5.88
CA ILE A 16 0.76 13.49 6.09
C ILE A 16 0.98 12.45 4.99
N VAL A 17 1.16 11.19 5.38
CA VAL A 17 1.50 10.10 4.46
C VAL A 17 0.29 9.22 4.21
N THR A 18 -0.09 9.11 2.94
CA THR A 18 -1.12 8.19 2.44
C THR A 18 -0.47 7.21 1.47
N PHE A 19 -0.78 5.91 1.60
CA PHE A 19 -0.29 4.88 0.68
C PHE A 19 -1.41 4.28 -0.17
N GLY A 20 -1.19 4.25 -1.49
CA GLY A 20 -2.00 3.47 -2.42
C GLY A 20 -1.64 1.98 -2.35
N LEU A 21 -2.65 1.12 -2.19
CA LEU A 21 -2.56 -0.33 -2.15
C LEU A 21 -2.91 -0.91 -3.53
N ASN A 22 -2.40 -2.11 -3.83
CA ASN A 22 -2.64 -2.74 -5.11
C ASN A 22 -4.04 -3.39 -5.19
N ALA A 23 -5.00 -2.68 -5.80
CA ALA A 23 -6.37 -3.14 -6.00
C ALA A 23 -6.53 -4.33 -6.96
N LEU A 24 -5.53 -4.60 -7.79
CA LEU A 24 -5.52 -5.70 -8.75
C LEU A 24 -4.95 -7.00 -8.16
N HIS A 25 -4.41 -6.97 -6.94
CA HIS A 25 -3.82 -8.17 -6.34
C HIS A 25 -4.86 -9.28 -6.13
N GLY A 26 -4.58 -10.48 -6.66
CA GLY A 26 -5.51 -11.61 -6.64
C GLY A 26 -6.68 -11.51 -7.62
N ARG A 27 -6.84 -10.38 -8.33
CA ARG A 27 -7.78 -10.28 -9.44
C ARG A 27 -7.23 -10.98 -10.67
N HIS A 28 -8.13 -11.38 -11.56
CA HIS A 28 -7.80 -11.97 -12.85
C HIS A 28 -8.46 -11.18 -13.97
N GLN A 29 -7.85 -11.23 -15.15
CA GLN A 29 -8.37 -10.55 -16.32
C GLN A 29 -9.62 -11.29 -16.81
N VAL A 30 -10.76 -10.59 -16.88
CA VAL A 30 -12.04 -11.14 -17.36
C VAL A 30 -12.26 -10.78 -18.82
N SER A 31 -11.78 -9.61 -19.25
CA SER A 31 -11.78 -9.20 -20.66
C SER A 31 -10.68 -8.17 -20.92
N LYS A 32 -10.59 -7.63 -22.16
CA LYS A 32 -9.63 -6.58 -22.48
C LYS A 32 -9.79 -5.41 -21.50
N SER A 33 -8.72 -5.12 -20.76
CA SER A 33 -8.65 -4.05 -19.75
C SER A 33 -9.60 -4.18 -18.54
N VAL A 34 -10.37 -5.27 -18.43
CA VAL A 34 -11.28 -5.50 -17.29
C VAL A 34 -10.73 -6.59 -16.38
N TRP A 35 -10.55 -6.23 -15.12
CA TRP A 35 -10.07 -7.13 -14.07
C TRP A 35 -11.18 -7.39 -13.06
N GLY A 36 -11.46 -8.66 -12.81
CA GLY A 36 -12.53 -9.12 -11.94
C GLY A 36 -12.07 -10.19 -10.95
N GLY A 37 -13.04 -10.74 -10.24
CA GLY A 37 -12.79 -11.64 -9.13
C GLY A 37 -12.55 -10.92 -7.80
N PRO A 38 -12.48 -11.69 -6.70
CA PRO A 38 -12.26 -11.14 -5.37
C PRO A 38 -10.86 -10.52 -5.26
N TRP A 39 -10.77 -9.38 -4.59
CA TRP A 39 -9.48 -8.80 -4.23
C TRP A 39 -8.84 -9.62 -3.10
N ASN A 40 -7.58 -10.04 -3.28
CA ASN A 40 -6.81 -10.66 -2.22
C ASN A 40 -6.11 -9.56 -1.40
N TYR A 41 -6.62 -9.26 -0.22
CA TYR A 41 -6.09 -8.19 0.63
C TYR A 41 -4.83 -8.59 1.42
N THR A 42 -4.34 -9.84 1.32
CA THR A 42 -3.20 -10.33 2.13
C THR A 42 -1.97 -9.45 1.97
N ASN A 43 -1.66 -9.02 0.74
CA ASN A 43 -0.55 -8.12 0.48
C ASN A 43 -0.71 -6.76 1.18
N ALA A 44 -1.92 -6.19 1.15
CA ALA A 44 -2.21 -4.93 1.83
C ALA A 44 -2.12 -5.08 3.36
N TYR A 45 -2.65 -6.18 3.89
CA TYR A 45 -2.59 -6.50 5.31
C TYR A 45 -1.15 -6.63 5.81
N ASP A 46 -0.32 -7.39 5.09
CA ASP A 46 1.10 -7.56 5.44
C ASP A 46 1.85 -6.23 5.37
N PHE A 47 1.53 -5.38 4.40
CA PHE A 47 2.11 -4.05 4.28
C PHE A 47 1.72 -3.14 5.45
N ILE A 48 0.44 -3.05 5.80
CA ILE A 48 -0.04 -2.26 6.95
C ILE A 48 0.57 -2.78 8.24
N LYS A 49 0.61 -4.11 8.42
CA LYS A 49 1.25 -4.75 9.57
C LYS A 49 2.71 -4.33 9.65
N TYR A 50 3.45 -4.41 8.54
CA TYR A 50 4.84 -3.99 8.49
C TYR A 50 5.03 -2.52 8.90
N THR A 51 4.29 -1.58 8.31
CA THR A 51 4.45 -0.15 8.62
C THR A 51 4.14 0.14 10.09
N ARG A 52 3.12 -0.50 10.66
CA ARG A 52 2.81 -0.42 12.10
C ARG A 52 3.93 -0.99 12.96
N THR A 53 4.47 -2.17 12.62
CA THR A 53 5.59 -2.79 13.39
C THR A 53 6.86 -1.94 13.34
N LYS A 54 7.07 -1.15 12.28
CA LYS A 54 8.21 -0.24 12.15
C LYS A 54 7.97 1.14 12.76
N GLY A 55 6.78 1.41 13.30
CA GLY A 55 6.43 2.68 13.92
C GLY A 55 6.30 3.83 12.92
N TYR A 56 6.04 3.55 11.64
CA TYR A 56 5.83 4.61 10.65
C TYR A 56 4.47 5.27 10.86
N LYS A 57 4.45 6.60 10.95
CA LYS A 57 3.22 7.38 10.97
C LYS A 57 2.64 7.41 9.56
N VAL A 58 1.65 6.56 9.34
CA VAL A 58 0.79 6.55 8.15
C VAL A 58 -0.57 7.04 8.60
N ASP A 59 -1.12 7.99 7.87
CA ASP A 59 -2.41 8.60 8.18
C ASP A 59 -3.57 7.83 7.55
N SER A 60 -3.39 7.40 6.30
CA SER A 60 -4.44 6.74 5.52
C SER A 60 -3.90 5.76 4.46
N TRP A 61 -4.80 4.91 3.97
CA TRP A 61 -4.56 3.94 2.91
C TRP A 61 -5.73 3.96 1.93
N GLU A 62 -5.45 3.83 0.64
CA GLU A 62 -6.44 3.85 -0.46
C GLU A 62 -6.21 2.70 -1.46
N PHE A 63 -7.25 2.24 -2.16
CA PHE A 63 -7.13 1.23 -3.22
C PHE A 63 -8.22 1.39 -4.28
#